data_AF-R8BQ32-F1
#
_entry.id   AF-R8BQ32-F1
#
_cell.length_a   1.000
_cell.length_b   1.000
_cell.length_c   1.000
_cell.angle_alpha   90.00
_cell.angle_beta   90.00
_cell.angle_gamma   90.00
#
_symmetry.space_group_name_H-M   'P 1'
#
loop_
_entity.id
_entity.type
_entity.pdbx_description
1 polymer ?
#
loop_
_entity_poly.entity_id
_entity_poly.type
_entity_poly.pdbx_seq_one_letter_code
_entity_poly.pdbx_strand_id
1 'polypeptide(L)'
;MAMARPVRALALAAVMMWCFFLYQIFKPSSGVSNPSSNIIPTNERDPNLDPTHEPEGILFRESAEYAPGIENSARINATLLALVRNEELAGMLQAMNDLERTWNRKFNYPWTFFNDVPFSEEFKKKTSAATKAECRYEVIPKEHWDVPSWINDDLYKESVQILKENKIQYADKISYHQMCRWNSGLFYKHPALVNTKYYWRVEPKVHFFCDVDYDVFRYMQDNNKTYGFTINLYDAPQSIPTLWPETIKFLAQHSEYVHDNNAMNWLTDKIRRPEHNDKANGYSTCHFWSNFEIGDMDFWRSQAYEDYFNHLDRAGGFFYERWGDAPVHSIALGLFEDSSRIHW
;
A
#
# COMPACT_ATOMS: atom_id res chain seq x y z
N MET A 1 -28.82 32.55 58.03
CA MET A 1 -27.83 31.57 58.56
C MET A 1 -26.62 31.57 57.65
N ALA A 2 -25.45 31.96 58.17
CA ALA A 2 -24.22 31.94 57.39
C ALA A 2 -23.82 30.49 57.09
N MET A 3 -23.73 30.10 55.80
CA MET A 3 -23.28 28.76 55.41
C MET A 3 -21.95 28.42 56.09
N ALA A 4 -21.84 27.20 56.64
CA ALA A 4 -20.63 26.74 57.30
C ALA A 4 -19.43 26.76 56.35
N ARG A 5 -18.26 27.18 56.86
CA ARG A 5 -16.99 27.25 56.10
C ARG A 5 -16.67 26.01 55.24
N PRO A 6 -16.84 24.75 55.71
CA PRO A 6 -16.56 23.57 54.88
C PRO A 6 -17.52 23.44 53.69
N VAL A 7 -18.78 23.86 53.84
CA VAL A 7 -19.78 23.84 52.76
C VAL A 7 -19.43 24.86 51.67
N ARG A 8 -18.90 26.02 52.06
CA ARG A 8 -18.41 27.03 51.11
C ARG A 8 -17.18 26.54 50.35
N ALA A 9 -16.26 25.86 51.02
CA ALA A 9 -15.07 25.30 50.38
C ALA A 9 -15.45 24.20 49.36
N LEU A 10 -16.40 23.32 49.71
CA LEU A 10 -16.93 22.30 48.80
C LEU A 10 -17.66 22.91 47.59
N ALA A 11 -18.48 23.94 47.80
CA ALA A 11 -19.14 24.64 46.71
C ALA A 11 -18.13 25.30 45.75
N LEU A 12 -17.06 25.88 46.28
CA LEU A 12 -16.02 26.52 45.48
C LEU A 12 -15.19 25.49 44.70
N ALA A 13 -14.89 24.34 45.30
CA ALA A 13 -14.24 23.22 44.61
C ALA A 13 -15.11 22.64 43.49
N ALA A 14 -16.42 22.51 43.72
CA ALA A 14 -17.37 22.04 42.70
C ALA A 14 -17.46 23.00 41.52
N VAL A 15 -17.48 24.32 41.77
CA VAL A 15 -17.46 25.34 40.71
C VAL A 15 -16.14 25.29 39.92
N MET A 16 -15.00 25.16 40.60
CA MET A 16 -13.71 25.04 39.92
C MET A 16 -13.63 23.78 39.04
N MET A 17 -14.12 22.64 39.53
CA MET A 17 -14.18 21.41 38.72
C MET A 17 -15.13 21.56 37.53
N TRP A 18 -16.28 22.21 37.71
CA TRP A 18 -17.21 22.49 36.62
C TRP A 18 -16.60 23.39 35.54
N CYS A 19 -15.92 24.47 35.94
CA CYS A 19 -15.20 25.34 35.01
C CYS A 19 -14.06 24.61 34.29
N PHE A 20 -13.31 23.74 34.99
CA PHE A 20 -12.26 22.92 34.37
C PHE A 20 -12.84 21.92 33.37
N PHE A 21 -13.99 21.31 33.68
CA PHE A 21 -14.68 20.39 32.79
C PHE A 21 -15.20 21.09 31.54
N LEU A 22 -15.81 22.28 31.69
CA LEU A 22 -16.18 23.13 30.56
C LEU A 22 -14.97 23.54 29.73
N TYR A 23 -13.84 23.89 30.36
CA TYR A 23 -12.62 24.19 29.64
C TYR A 23 -12.11 22.99 28.83
N GLN A 24 -12.19 21.76 29.33
CA GLN A 24 -11.78 20.57 28.55
C GLN A 24 -12.71 20.28 27.37
N ILE A 25 -14.01 20.52 27.51
CA ILE A 25 -14.99 20.29 26.43
C ILE A 25 -14.92 21.38 25.36
N PHE A 26 -14.76 22.64 25.78
CA PHE A 26 -14.80 23.81 24.91
C PHE A 26 -13.43 24.38 24.56
N LYS A 27 -12.34 23.79 25.07
CA LYS A 27 -10.99 24.09 24.60
C LYS A 27 -11.00 23.85 23.09
N PRO A 28 -10.63 24.85 22.27
CA PRO A 28 -10.41 24.64 20.86
C PRO A 28 -9.44 23.48 20.72
N SER A 29 -9.78 22.46 19.93
CA SER A 29 -8.78 21.48 19.52
C SER A 29 -7.61 22.28 18.98
N SER A 30 -6.40 22.08 19.50
CA SER A 30 -5.21 22.60 18.85
C SER A 30 -5.29 22.10 17.41
N GLY A 31 -5.66 22.99 16.49
CA GLY A 31 -5.64 22.64 15.07
C GLY A 31 -4.26 22.09 14.81
N VAL A 32 -4.19 20.97 14.08
CA VAL A 32 -2.92 20.48 13.56
C VAL A 32 -2.27 21.68 12.90
N SER A 33 -1.22 22.22 13.53
CA SER A 33 -0.41 23.25 12.93
C SER A 33 0.24 22.55 11.74
N ASN A 34 -0.28 22.79 10.54
CA ASN A 34 0.46 22.48 9.32
C ASN A 34 1.85 23.08 9.53
N PRO A 35 2.94 22.28 9.40
CA PRO A 35 4.27 22.84 9.41
C PRO A 35 4.42 23.64 8.11
N SER A 36 3.88 24.86 8.11
CA SER A 36 4.08 25.84 7.06
C SER A 36 5.41 26.53 7.30
N SER A 37 6.45 25.99 6.69
CA SER A 37 7.61 26.79 6.34
C SER A 37 8.14 26.25 5.01
N ASN A 38 7.85 26.99 3.94
CA ASN A 38 8.36 26.84 2.57
C ASN A 38 7.57 25.91 1.61
N ILE A 39 6.25 25.95 1.62
CA ILE A 39 5.48 25.46 0.46
C ILE A 39 5.50 26.60 -0.57
N ILE A 40 6.19 26.38 -1.70
CA ILE A 40 6.07 27.22 -2.90
C ILE A 40 4.57 27.35 -3.18
N PRO A 41 3.99 28.55 -3.27
CA PRO A 41 2.58 28.70 -3.59
C PRO A 41 2.37 28.20 -5.02
N THR A 42 1.86 26.98 -5.14
CA THR A 42 1.41 26.45 -6.42
C THR A 42 -0.06 26.83 -6.56
N ASN A 43 -0.45 27.33 -7.74
CA ASN A 43 -1.87 27.48 -8.11
C ASN A 43 -2.52 26.11 -8.40
N GLU A 44 -2.08 25.08 -7.68
CA GLU A 44 -2.51 23.71 -7.90
C GLU A 44 -3.85 23.48 -7.23
N ARG A 45 -4.80 23.08 -8.06
CA ARG A 45 -6.12 22.66 -7.65
C ARG A 45 -6.19 21.15 -7.79
N ASP A 46 -6.73 20.49 -6.78
CA ASP A 46 -7.00 19.05 -6.84
C ASP A 46 -7.97 18.77 -8.00
N PRO A 47 -7.56 17.99 -9.03
CA PRO A 47 -8.42 17.70 -10.16
C PRO A 47 -9.65 16.85 -9.78
N ASN A 48 -9.66 16.18 -8.61
CA ASN A 48 -10.85 15.49 -8.11
C ASN A 48 -11.99 16.44 -7.69
N LEU A 49 -11.74 17.75 -7.69
CA LEU A 49 -12.79 18.76 -7.51
C LEU A 49 -13.58 19.01 -8.80
N ASP A 50 -13.09 18.52 -9.94
CA ASP A 50 -13.83 18.53 -11.20
C ASP A 50 -14.70 17.27 -11.32
N PRO A 51 -15.78 17.30 -12.13
CA PRO A 51 -16.51 16.09 -12.47
C PRO A 51 -15.59 15.05 -13.12
N THR A 52 -15.31 13.96 -12.39
CA THR A 52 -14.54 12.83 -12.90
C THR A 52 -15.46 11.81 -13.56
N HIS A 53 -15.06 11.30 -14.72
CA HIS A 53 -15.78 10.29 -15.50
C HIS A 53 -14.98 8.98 -15.60
N GLU A 54 -15.63 7.95 -16.14
CA GLU A 54 -14.95 6.71 -16.51
C GLU A 54 -13.88 6.97 -17.59
N PRO A 55 -12.86 6.10 -17.71
CA PRO A 55 -11.86 6.25 -18.75
C PRO A 55 -12.47 6.13 -20.15
N GLU A 56 -11.84 6.81 -21.11
CA GLU A 56 -12.26 6.74 -22.52
C GLU A 56 -12.00 5.34 -23.11
N GLY A 57 -12.71 5.03 -24.20
CA GLY A 57 -12.53 3.79 -24.95
C GLY A 57 -13.63 2.76 -24.69
N ILE A 58 -13.33 1.50 -25.03
CA ILE A 58 -14.28 0.38 -24.90
C ILE A 58 -14.22 -0.15 -23.47
N LEU A 59 -15.37 -0.11 -22.79
CA LEU A 59 -15.51 -0.59 -21.41
C LEU A 59 -16.48 -1.79 -21.36
N PHE A 60 -16.04 -2.87 -20.73
CA PHE A 60 -16.85 -4.08 -20.57
C PHE A 60 -17.73 -3.98 -19.33
N ARG A 61 -19.04 -4.08 -19.54
CA ARG A 61 -20.07 -3.93 -18.50
C ARG A 61 -20.47 -5.29 -17.92
N GLU A 62 -21.21 -5.24 -16.81
CA GLU A 62 -21.82 -6.44 -16.22
C GLU A 62 -22.69 -7.18 -17.25
N SER A 63 -22.61 -8.51 -17.24
CA SER A 63 -23.40 -9.38 -18.09
C SER A 63 -23.55 -10.76 -17.42
N ALA A 64 -24.40 -11.62 -17.99
CA ALA A 64 -24.55 -13.00 -17.54
C ALA A 64 -23.24 -13.81 -17.65
N GLU A 65 -22.30 -13.37 -18.50
CA GLU A 65 -20.98 -14.00 -18.69
C GLU A 65 -20.02 -13.73 -17.51
N TYR A 66 -20.40 -12.88 -16.55
CA TYR A 66 -19.70 -12.71 -15.28
C TYR A 66 -20.34 -13.51 -14.15
N ALA A 67 -21.33 -14.37 -14.41
CA ALA A 67 -21.88 -15.23 -13.36
C ALA A 67 -20.78 -16.18 -12.77
N PRO A 68 -20.82 -16.49 -11.47
CA PRO A 68 -19.93 -17.48 -10.87
C PRO A 68 -20.15 -18.88 -11.46
N GLY A 69 -19.07 -19.65 -11.65
CA GLY A 69 -19.15 -21.07 -12.03
C GLY A 69 -19.52 -21.38 -13.47
N ILE A 70 -19.55 -20.39 -14.38
CA ILE A 70 -19.80 -20.62 -15.79
C ILE A 70 -18.53 -21.03 -16.54
N GLU A 71 -18.63 -21.94 -17.51
CA GLU A 71 -17.48 -22.46 -18.26
C GLU A 71 -16.85 -21.39 -19.17
N ASN A 72 -17.67 -20.64 -19.92
CA ASN A 72 -17.22 -19.57 -20.82
C ASN A 72 -17.35 -18.19 -20.17
N SER A 73 -16.60 -17.99 -19.09
CA SER A 73 -16.57 -16.74 -18.34
C SER A 73 -15.96 -15.59 -19.14
N ALA A 74 -16.55 -14.39 -19.05
CA ALA A 74 -15.98 -13.15 -19.62
C ALA A 74 -14.78 -12.61 -18.82
N ARG A 75 -14.57 -13.11 -17.59
CA ARG A 75 -13.39 -12.77 -16.77
C ARG A 75 -12.10 -13.21 -17.43
N ILE A 76 -11.10 -12.34 -17.36
CA ILE A 76 -9.71 -12.68 -17.70
C ILE A 76 -9.00 -13.29 -16.50
N ASN A 77 -7.75 -13.75 -16.67
CA ASN A 77 -6.96 -14.33 -15.59
C ASN A 77 -6.51 -13.26 -14.59
N ALA A 78 -7.37 -12.93 -13.63
CA ALA A 78 -7.10 -11.94 -12.59
C ALA A 78 -7.67 -12.35 -11.22
N THR A 79 -7.18 -11.72 -10.15
CA THR A 79 -7.62 -12.00 -8.78
C THR A 79 -7.62 -10.75 -7.90
N LEU A 80 -8.53 -10.70 -6.93
CA LEU A 80 -8.44 -9.80 -5.79
C LEU A 80 -7.49 -10.43 -4.77
N LEU A 81 -6.38 -9.77 -4.44
CA LEU A 81 -5.30 -10.31 -3.63
C LEU A 81 -5.26 -9.60 -2.27
N ALA A 82 -5.15 -10.37 -1.18
CA ALA A 82 -5.01 -9.80 0.16
C ALA A 82 -4.01 -10.59 1.00
N LEU A 83 -2.94 -9.93 1.47
CA LEU A 83 -2.10 -10.44 2.54
C LEU A 83 -2.71 -10.00 3.88
N VAL A 84 -3.20 -10.95 4.68
CA VAL A 84 -4.05 -10.61 5.83
C VAL A 84 -3.96 -11.67 6.92
N ARG A 85 -3.95 -11.21 8.18
CA ARG A 85 -3.92 -12.11 9.34
C ARG A 85 -5.33 -12.49 9.80
N ASN A 86 -5.44 -13.59 10.53
CA ASN A 86 -6.70 -14.05 11.11
C ASN A 86 -7.35 -12.97 12.00
N GLU A 87 -6.55 -12.22 12.76
CA GLU A 87 -7.00 -11.20 13.70
C GLU A 87 -7.57 -9.95 12.99
N GLU A 88 -7.33 -9.80 11.69
CA GLU A 88 -7.76 -8.65 10.88
C GLU A 88 -9.08 -8.92 10.15
N LEU A 89 -9.70 -10.08 10.39
CA LEU A 89 -10.95 -10.52 9.75
C LEU A 89 -12.03 -9.43 9.73
N ALA A 90 -12.26 -8.72 10.84
CA ALA A 90 -13.27 -7.67 10.88
C ALA A 90 -12.97 -6.52 9.92
N GLY A 91 -11.70 -6.12 9.81
CA GLY A 91 -11.26 -5.08 8.86
C GLY A 91 -11.30 -5.56 7.42
N MET A 92 -10.98 -6.83 7.18
CA MET A 92 -11.06 -7.44 5.86
C MET A 92 -12.51 -7.53 5.37
N LEU A 93 -13.43 -7.99 6.22
CA LEU A 93 -14.85 -8.07 5.87
C LEU A 93 -15.44 -6.70 5.53
N GLN A 94 -15.02 -5.64 6.23
CA GLN A 94 -15.45 -4.28 5.89
C GLN A 94 -14.96 -3.89 4.48
N ALA A 95 -13.69 -4.09 4.18
CA ALA A 95 -13.14 -3.78 2.85
C ALA A 95 -13.78 -4.62 1.74
N MET A 96 -13.99 -5.92 1.98
CA MET A 96 -14.71 -6.81 1.06
C MET A 96 -16.13 -6.31 0.80
N ASN A 97 -16.89 -5.96 1.84
CA ASN A 97 -18.26 -5.47 1.69
C ASN A 97 -18.32 -4.20 0.82
N ASP A 98 -17.38 -3.28 1.01
CA ASP A 98 -17.31 -2.07 0.19
C ASP A 98 -16.95 -2.39 -1.26
N LEU A 99 -15.91 -3.20 -1.51
CA LEU A 99 -15.47 -3.54 -2.87
C LEU A 99 -16.49 -4.42 -3.62
N GLU A 100 -17.13 -5.36 -2.94
CA GLU A 100 -18.22 -6.17 -3.50
C GLU A 100 -19.40 -5.28 -3.88
N ARG A 101 -19.79 -4.34 -3.00
CA ARG A 101 -20.89 -3.41 -3.27
C ARG A 101 -20.61 -2.52 -4.48
N THR A 102 -19.42 -1.92 -4.54
CA THR A 102 -19.08 -0.95 -5.59
C THR A 102 -18.70 -1.58 -6.92
N TRP A 103 -18.14 -2.79 -6.90
CA TRP A 103 -17.54 -3.39 -8.10
C TRP A 103 -17.77 -4.91 -8.19
N ASN A 104 -17.21 -5.72 -7.28
CA ASN A 104 -17.00 -7.14 -7.55
C ASN A 104 -18.29 -7.98 -7.58
N ARG A 105 -19.41 -7.54 -6.99
CA ARG A 105 -20.70 -8.27 -7.11
C ARG A 105 -21.17 -8.42 -8.55
N LYS A 106 -20.71 -7.53 -9.44
CA LYS A 106 -21.02 -7.46 -10.87
C LYS A 106 -20.12 -8.40 -11.68
N PHE A 107 -18.82 -8.43 -11.38
CA PHE A 107 -17.81 -9.13 -12.19
C PHE A 107 -17.37 -10.49 -11.61
N ASN A 108 -17.55 -10.70 -10.31
CA ASN A 108 -17.29 -11.94 -9.57
C ASN A 108 -15.87 -12.50 -9.81
N TYR A 109 -14.85 -11.64 -9.79
CA TYR A 109 -13.45 -12.06 -9.79
C TYR A 109 -13.11 -12.77 -8.46
N PRO A 110 -12.26 -13.80 -8.50
CA PRO A 110 -11.91 -14.58 -7.31
C PRO A 110 -11.14 -13.73 -6.30
N TRP A 111 -11.28 -14.08 -5.02
CA TRP A 111 -10.43 -13.60 -3.94
C TRP A 111 -9.34 -14.61 -3.64
N THR A 112 -8.10 -14.17 -3.49
CA THR A 112 -6.96 -15.00 -3.04
C THR A 112 -6.32 -14.36 -1.82
N PHE A 113 -6.50 -15.02 -0.67
CA PHE A 113 -5.97 -14.58 0.60
C PHE A 113 -4.65 -15.27 0.89
N PHE A 114 -3.66 -14.51 1.36
CA PHE A 114 -2.34 -14.97 1.77
C PHE A 114 -2.09 -14.67 3.24
N ASN A 115 -1.38 -15.57 3.92
CA ASN A 115 -0.96 -15.40 5.31
C ASN A 115 0.30 -16.25 5.58
N ASP A 116 1.14 -15.83 6.52
CA ASP A 116 2.32 -16.59 6.95
C ASP A 116 1.96 -17.79 7.84
N VAL A 117 0.73 -17.80 8.37
CA VAL A 117 0.16 -18.92 9.12
C VAL A 117 -1.15 -19.42 8.48
N PRO A 118 -1.59 -20.66 8.76
CA PRO A 118 -2.87 -21.16 8.28
C PRO A 118 -4.06 -20.29 8.68
N PHE A 119 -4.96 -20.04 7.72
CA PHE A 119 -6.24 -19.39 8.01
C PHE A 119 -7.14 -20.28 8.86
N SER A 120 -7.75 -19.67 9.87
CA SER A 120 -8.79 -20.28 10.70
C SER A 120 -10.05 -20.59 9.89
N GLU A 121 -10.82 -21.59 10.34
CA GLU A 121 -12.10 -21.93 9.71
C GLU A 121 -13.12 -20.79 9.83
N GLU A 122 -13.04 -19.99 10.90
CA GLU A 122 -13.86 -18.78 11.02
C GLU A 122 -13.56 -17.77 9.93
N PHE A 123 -12.27 -17.51 9.67
CA PHE A 123 -11.83 -16.60 8.61
C PHE A 123 -12.43 -17.05 7.28
N LYS A 124 -12.12 -18.29 6.86
CA LYS A 124 -12.58 -18.85 5.59
C LYS A 124 -14.10 -18.79 5.43
N LYS A 125 -14.84 -19.20 6.47
CA LYS A 125 -16.30 -19.20 6.46
C LYS A 125 -16.87 -17.79 6.27
N LYS A 126 -16.35 -16.81 7.01
CA LYS A 126 -16.89 -15.45 6.97
C LYS A 126 -16.52 -14.72 5.67
N THR A 127 -15.30 -14.86 5.17
CA THR A 127 -14.88 -14.25 3.90
C THR A 127 -15.58 -14.89 2.72
N SER A 128 -15.74 -16.23 2.68
CA SER A 128 -16.51 -16.89 1.62
C SER A 128 -18.01 -16.53 1.64
N ALA A 129 -18.57 -16.16 2.80
CA ALA A 129 -19.96 -15.70 2.87
C ALA A 129 -20.15 -14.24 2.41
N ALA A 130 -19.06 -13.46 2.29
CA ALA A 130 -19.11 -12.05 1.89
C ALA A 130 -19.11 -11.84 0.37
N THR A 131 -18.90 -12.89 -0.43
CA THR A 131 -18.85 -12.81 -1.89
C THR A 131 -19.53 -14.01 -2.55
N LYS A 132 -19.94 -13.86 -3.81
CA LYS A 132 -20.40 -14.97 -4.66
C LYS A 132 -19.24 -15.62 -5.42
N ALA A 133 -18.07 -14.96 -5.46
CA ALA A 133 -16.90 -15.42 -6.17
C ALA A 133 -16.17 -16.55 -5.43
N GLU A 134 -15.27 -17.22 -6.13
CA GLU A 134 -14.36 -18.20 -5.52
C GLU A 134 -13.42 -17.51 -4.51
N CYS A 135 -13.21 -18.11 -3.35
CA CYS A 135 -12.19 -17.69 -2.38
C CYS A 135 -11.12 -18.77 -2.24
N ARG A 136 -9.85 -18.38 -2.42
CA ARG A 136 -8.67 -19.22 -2.25
C ARG A 136 -7.90 -18.77 -1.00
N TYR A 137 -7.37 -19.72 -0.24
CA TYR A 137 -6.74 -19.47 1.06
C TYR A 137 -5.36 -20.13 1.08
N GLU A 138 -4.35 -19.31 0.90
CA GLU A 138 -2.98 -19.75 0.64
C GLU A 138 -2.08 -19.42 1.84
N VAL A 139 -1.17 -20.35 2.14
CA VAL A 139 -0.15 -20.15 3.18
C VAL A 139 1.18 -19.89 2.51
N ILE A 140 1.84 -18.81 2.90
CA ILE A 140 3.12 -18.41 2.32
C ILE A 140 4.18 -19.47 2.68
N PRO A 141 4.90 -20.02 1.68
CA PRO A 141 6.02 -20.92 1.95
C PRO A 141 7.09 -20.23 2.80
N LYS A 142 7.72 -20.97 3.71
CA LYS A 142 8.70 -20.40 4.66
C LYS A 142 9.86 -19.72 3.94
N GLU A 143 10.34 -20.30 2.85
CA GLU A 143 11.38 -19.75 1.99
C GLU A 143 11.03 -18.37 1.39
N HIS A 144 9.75 -18.03 1.30
CA HIS A 144 9.27 -16.73 0.82
C HIS A 144 8.98 -15.75 1.97
N TRP A 145 8.93 -16.19 3.22
CA TRP A 145 8.61 -15.32 4.36
C TRP A 145 9.76 -15.14 5.34
N ASP A 146 10.49 -16.21 5.64
CA ASP A 146 11.58 -16.23 6.61
C ASP A 146 12.69 -15.25 6.21
N VAL A 147 13.38 -14.75 7.24
CA VAL A 147 14.53 -13.87 7.06
C VAL A 147 15.65 -14.64 6.33
N PRO A 148 16.19 -14.11 5.21
CA PRO A 148 17.25 -14.79 4.49
C PRO A 148 18.52 -15.02 5.32
N SER A 149 19.27 -16.08 5.01
CA SER A 149 20.44 -16.49 5.78
C SER A 149 21.62 -15.51 5.77
N TRP A 150 21.67 -14.59 4.82
CA TRP A 150 22.68 -13.53 4.74
C TRP A 150 22.35 -12.31 5.61
N ILE A 151 21.16 -12.25 6.20
CA ILE A 151 20.80 -11.20 7.14
C ILE A 151 21.36 -11.55 8.52
N ASN A 152 22.18 -10.65 9.06
CA ASN A 152 22.75 -10.79 10.38
C ASN A 152 21.79 -10.20 11.43
N ASP A 153 21.38 -11.03 12.38
CA ASP A 153 20.40 -10.66 13.42
C ASP A 153 20.93 -9.58 14.38
N ASP A 154 22.24 -9.54 14.65
CA ASP A 154 22.83 -8.49 15.50
C ASP A 154 22.83 -7.12 14.79
N LEU A 155 23.19 -7.08 13.50
CA LEU A 155 23.10 -5.87 12.68
C LEU A 155 21.65 -5.38 12.56
N TYR A 156 20.69 -6.30 12.39
CA TYR A 156 19.27 -5.96 12.41
C TYR A 156 18.87 -5.32 13.75
N LYS A 157 19.22 -5.93 14.88
CA LYS A 157 18.88 -5.39 16.20
C LYS A 157 19.47 -4.01 16.44
N GLU A 158 20.72 -3.77 16.01
CA GLU A 158 21.37 -2.46 16.11
C GLU A 158 20.67 -1.42 15.23
N SER A 159 20.35 -1.76 13.99
CA SER A 159 19.69 -0.83 13.07
C SER A 159 18.28 -0.46 13.51
N VAL A 160 17.54 -1.41 14.11
CA VAL A 160 16.23 -1.15 14.71
C VAL A 160 16.31 -0.08 15.80
N GLN A 161 17.38 -0.03 16.60
CA GLN A 161 17.53 1.04 17.60
C GLN A 161 17.60 2.42 16.95
N ILE A 162 18.41 2.55 15.88
CA ILE A 162 18.53 3.80 15.12
C ILE A 162 17.19 4.21 14.49
N LEU A 163 16.44 3.26 13.93
CA LEU A 163 15.12 3.51 13.37
C LEU A 163 14.11 3.97 14.45
N LYS A 164 14.16 3.38 15.65
CA LYS A 164 13.31 3.79 16.78
C LYS A 164 13.65 5.18 17.30
N GLU A 165 14.94 5.53 17.39
CA GLU A 165 15.39 6.88 17.74
C GLU A 165 14.85 7.93 16.75
N ASN A 166 14.80 7.56 15.47
CA ASN A 166 14.18 8.37 14.41
C ASN A 166 12.65 8.28 14.36
N LYS A 167 12.02 7.60 15.33
CA LYS A 167 10.56 7.43 15.46
C LYS A 167 9.90 6.80 14.24
N ILE A 168 10.61 5.89 13.57
CA ILE A 168 10.08 5.16 12.42
C ILE A 168 9.06 4.12 12.87
N GLN A 169 7.87 4.18 12.28
CA GLN A 169 6.78 3.29 12.62
C GLN A 169 7.11 1.84 12.20
N TYR A 170 6.76 0.90 13.07
CA TYR A 170 6.96 -0.54 12.88
C TYR A 170 8.41 -1.01 12.79
N ALA A 171 9.37 -0.15 13.14
CA ALA A 171 10.80 -0.47 13.09
C ALA A 171 11.21 -1.74 13.86
N ASP A 172 10.56 -2.07 14.98
CA ASP A 172 10.87 -3.27 15.77
C ASP A 172 10.02 -4.49 15.45
N LYS A 173 9.20 -4.44 14.40
CA LYS A 173 8.33 -5.54 14.01
C LYS A 173 8.91 -6.29 12.84
N ILE A 174 9.64 -7.37 13.10
CA ILE A 174 10.25 -8.21 12.05
C ILE A 174 9.24 -8.66 11.00
N SER A 175 8.00 -8.98 11.41
CA SER A 175 6.92 -9.36 10.48
C SER A 175 6.50 -8.24 9.53
N TYR A 176 6.71 -6.98 9.90
CA TYR A 176 6.50 -5.84 9.01
C TYR A 176 7.59 -5.76 7.94
N HIS A 177 8.85 -6.00 8.30
CA HIS A 177 9.96 -6.09 7.34
C HIS A 177 9.78 -7.28 6.38
N GLN A 178 9.36 -8.44 6.90
CA GLN A 178 9.00 -9.61 6.09
C GLN A 178 7.85 -9.32 5.13
N MET A 179 6.80 -8.63 5.60
CA MET A 179 5.68 -8.18 4.76
C MET A 179 6.15 -7.27 3.62
N CYS A 180 6.97 -6.26 3.92
CA CYS A 180 7.50 -5.36 2.89
C CYS A 180 8.34 -6.13 1.86
N ARG A 181 9.21 -7.03 2.31
CA ARG A 181 9.99 -7.90 1.41
C ARG A 181 9.11 -8.81 0.56
N TRP A 182 8.08 -9.43 1.14
CA TRP A 182 7.20 -10.36 0.44
C TRP A 182 6.39 -9.68 -0.66
N ASN A 183 5.80 -8.52 -0.34
CA ASN A 183 5.12 -7.69 -1.32
C ASN A 183 6.10 -7.18 -2.39
N SER A 184 7.33 -6.85 -2.02
CA SER A 184 8.33 -6.37 -2.98
C SER A 184 8.79 -7.40 -4.01
N GLY A 185 8.73 -8.71 -3.75
CA GLY A 185 9.43 -9.64 -4.66
C GLY A 185 9.01 -11.10 -4.65
N LEU A 186 8.01 -11.48 -3.85
CA LEU A 186 7.74 -12.89 -3.58
C LEU A 186 6.27 -13.26 -3.77
N PHE A 187 5.33 -12.32 -3.66
CA PHE A 187 3.90 -12.62 -3.84
C PHE A 187 3.62 -13.23 -5.22
N TYR A 188 4.11 -12.61 -6.30
CA TYR A 188 3.88 -13.05 -7.68
C TYR A 188 4.59 -14.36 -8.05
N LYS A 189 5.48 -14.85 -7.17
CA LYS A 189 6.16 -16.16 -7.26
C LYS A 189 5.39 -17.27 -6.56
N HIS A 190 4.33 -16.94 -5.82
CA HIS A 190 3.54 -17.95 -5.11
C HIS A 190 2.88 -18.93 -6.11
N PRO A 191 2.93 -20.26 -5.89
CA PRO A 191 2.37 -21.25 -6.83
C PRO A 191 0.92 -20.98 -7.22
N ALA A 192 0.09 -20.52 -6.27
CA ALA A 192 -1.31 -20.15 -6.51
C ALA A 192 -1.52 -19.01 -7.53
N LEU A 193 -0.49 -18.20 -7.81
CA LEU A 193 -0.57 -17.06 -8.73
C LEU A 193 0.13 -17.32 -10.07
N VAL A 194 0.72 -18.50 -10.29
CA VAL A 194 1.53 -18.79 -11.50
C VAL A 194 0.80 -18.50 -12.81
N ASN A 195 -0.52 -18.74 -12.85
CA ASN A 195 -1.37 -18.53 -14.03
C ASN A 195 -2.18 -17.22 -13.97
N THR A 196 -1.97 -16.39 -12.95
CA THR A 196 -2.63 -15.09 -12.78
C THR A 196 -1.86 -14.04 -13.56
N LYS A 197 -2.57 -13.27 -14.41
CA LYS A 197 -1.99 -12.15 -15.17
C LYS A 197 -2.16 -10.81 -14.45
N TYR A 198 -3.34 -10.52 -13.91
CA TYR A 198 -3.56 -9.28 -13.15
C TYR A 198 -3.93 -9.55 -11.69
N TYR A 199 -3.58 -8.63 -10.80
CA TYR A 199 -4.09 -8.63 -9.43
C TYR A 199 -4.57 -7.24 -9.05
N TRP A 200 -5.52 -7.21 -8.12
CA TRP A 200 -5.87 -6.01 -7.38
C TRP A 200 -5.60 -6.28 -5.91
N ARG A 201 -4.58 -5.64 -5.34
CA ARG A 201 -4.29 -5.74 -3.91
C ARG A 201 -5.30 -4.96 -3.09
N VAL A 202 -5.80 -5.61 -2.05
CA VAL A 202 -6.76 -5.04 -1.10
C VAL A 202 -6.25 -5.30 0.32
N GLU A 203 -6.11 -4.22 1.09
CA GLU A 203 -5.74 -4.29 2.51
C GLU A 203 -6.98 -4.27 3.42
N PRO A 204 -6.91 -4.79 4.65
CA PRO A 204 -7.97 -4.61 5.66
C PRO A 204 -8.18 -3.13 6.02
N LYS A 205 -9.41 -2.76 6.39
CA LYS A 205 -9.77 -1.41 6.88
C LYS A 205 -9.62 -0.27 5.86
N VAL A 206 -9.74 -0.59 4.57
CA VAL A 206 -9.86 0.41 3.49
C VAL A 206 -11.32 0.58 3.07
N HIS A 207 -11.66 1.72 2.46
CA HIS A 207 -13.02 2.02 2.01
C HIS A 207 -13.06 2.26 0.50
N PHE A 208 -14.14 1.80 -0.14
CA PHE A 208 -14.45 2.06 -1.54
C PHE A 208 -15.77 2.84 -1.65
N PHE A 209 -15.70 4.06 -2.18
CA PHE A 209 -16.81 5.01 -2.11
C PHE A 209 -17.67 5.04 -3.38
N CYS A 210 -17.05 4.84 -4.54
CA CYS A 210 -17.67 5.03 -5.85
C CYS A 210 -18.01 3.70 -6.49
N ASP A 211 -19.21 3.59 -7.05
CA ASP A 211 -19.56 2.47 -7.92
C ASP A 211 -18.72 2.54 -9.21
N VAL A 212 -18.15 1.40 -9.62
CA VAL A 212 -17.34 1.28 -10.84
C VAL A 212 -18.02 0.28 -11.77
N ASP A 213 -18.55 0.75 -12.90
CA ASP A 213 -19.47 -0.02 -13.74
C ASP A 213 -18.80 -0.69 -14.96
N TYR A 214 -17.49 -0.88 -14.89
CA TYR A 214 -16.73 -1.60 -15.92
C TYR A 214 -15.71 -2.57 -15.30
N ASP A 215 -15.32 -3.58 -16.08
CA ASP A 215 -14.28 -4.53 -15.70
C ASP A 215 -12.91 -3.84 -15.76
N VAL A 216 -12.36 -3.50 -14.59
CA VAL A 216 -11.06 -2.83 -14.48
C VAL A 216 -9.91 -3.70 -14.96
N PHE A 217 -9.97 -5.02 -14.77
CA PHE A 217 -8.89 -5.91 -15.20
C PHE A 217 -8.85 -6.01 -16.72
N ARG A 218 -10.01 -6.10 -17.37
CA ARG A 218 -10.07 -6.04 -18.83
C ARG A 218 -9.67 -4.69 -19.38
N TYR A 219 -10.04 -3.60 -18.72
CA TYR A 219 -9.55 -2.27 -19.10
C TYR A 219 -8.02 -2.20 -19.07
N MET A 220 -7.38 -2.74 -18.02
CA MET A 220 -5.91 -2.82 -17.94
C MET A 220 -5.33 -3.62 -19.11
N GLN A 221 -5.90 -4.79 -19.42
CA GLN A 221 -5.45 -5.63 -20.52
C GLN A 221 -5.62 -4.97 -21.90
N ASP A 222 -6.84 -4.50 -22.20
CA ASP A 222 -7.21 -3.99 -23.52
C ASP A 222 -6.51 -2.66 -23.84
N ASN A 223 -6.11 -1.90 -22.81
CA ASN A 223 -5.36 -0.63 -22.96
C ASN A 223 -3.87 -0.77 -22.61
N ASN A 224 -3.38 -2.01 -22.52
CA ASN A 224 -1.97 -2.35 -22.27
C ASN A 224 -1.37 -1.60 -21.06
N LYS A 225 -2.13 -1.50 -19.97
CA LYS A 225 -1.70 -0.87 -18.72
C LYS A 225 -0.99 -1.89 -17.85
N THR A 226 0.11 -1.45 -17.24
CA THR A 226 0.92 -2.27 -16.34
C THR A 226 0.52 -2.08 -14.89
N TYR A 227 0.21 -0.85 -14.48
CA TYR A 227 -0.02 -0.53 -13.07
C TYR A 227 -1.07 0.56 -12.90
N GLY A 228 -1.94 0.41 -11.90
CA GLY A 228 -2.98 1.36 -11.52
C GLY A 228 -2.83 1.76 -10.06
N PHE A 229 -2.91 3.06 -9.76
CA PHE A 229 -2.81 3.62 -8.41
C PHE A 229 -3.93 4.63 -8.13
N THR A 230 -4.18 4.94 -6.86
CA THR A 230 -5.17 5.97 -6.47
C THR A 230 -4.54 7.15 -5.72
N ILE A 231 -3.47 6.89 -4.95
CA ILE A 231 -2.83 7.87 -4.08
C ILE A 231 -1.30 7.83 -4.31
N ASN A 232 -0.67 9.01 -4.35
CA ASN A 232 0.79 9.19 -4.46
C ASN A 232 1.29 10.03 -3.28
N LEU A 233 2.28 9.54 -2.54
CA LEU A 233 2.74 10.14 -1.28
C LEU A 233 4.26 10.26 -1.21
N TYR A 234 4.74 11.16 -0.36
CA TYR A 234 6.12 11.15 0.11
C TYR A 234 6.28 10.15 1.27
N ASP A 235 7.34 9.34 1.26
CA ASP A 235 7.74 8.48 2.40
C ASP A 235 8.64 9.22 3.41
N ALA A 236 8.85 8.61 4.57
CA ALA A 236 9.83 9.01 5.57
C ALA A 236 11.25 8.64 5.07
N PRO A 237 12.11 9.62 4.70
CA PRO A 237 13.41 9.36 4.10
C PRO A 237 14.35 8.57 5.02
N GLN A 238 14.19 8.67 6.35
CA GLN A 238 14.98 7.93 7.33
C GLN A 238 14.72 6.41 7.30
N SER A 239 13.65 5.95 6.64
CA SER A 239 13.37 4.52 6.47
C SER A 239 14.05 3.91 5.24
N ILE A 240 14.56 4.75 4.33
CA ILE A 240 15.09 4.37 3.01
C ILE A 240 16.37 5.13 2.61
N PRO A 241 17.29 5.52 3.52
CA PRO A 241 18.44 6.34 3.15
C PRO A 241 19.36 5.70 2.11
N THR A 242 19.49 4.36 2.07
CA THR A 242 20.35 3.69 1.07
C THR A 242 19.60 3.05 -0.09
N LEU A 243 18.26 3.09 -0.12
CA LEU A 243 17.47 2.50 -1.20
C LEU A 243 17.86 3.06 -2.58
N TRP A 244 17.94 4.38 -2.70
CA TRP A 244 18.34 5.02 -3.96
C TRP A 244 19.82 4.83 -4.30
N PRO A 245 20.78 4.97 -3.36
CA PRO A 245 22.16 4.57 -3.61
C PRO A 245 22.32 3.13 -4.13
N GLU A 246 21.62 2.14 -3.58
CA GLU A 246 21.63 0.76 -4.10
C GLU A 246 20.98 0.67 -5.48
N THR A 247 19.88 1.41 -5.71
CA THR A 247 19.27 1.54 -7.04
C THR A 247 20.27 2.08 -8.07
N ILE A 248 21.03 3.13 -7.75
CA ILE A 248 22.06 3.68 -8.65
C ILE A 248 23.19 2.69 -8.90
N LYS A 249 23.62 1.92 -7.88
CA LYS A 249 24.60 0.83 -8.06
C LYS A 249 24.09 -0.24 -9.02
N PHE A 250 22.81 -0.61 -8.91
CA PHE A 250 22.16 -1.53 -9.83
C PHE A 250 22.12 -0.98 -11.25
N LEU A 251 21.68 0.27 -11.44
CA LEU A 251 21.61 0.91 -12.76
C LEU A 251 22.99 1.07 -13.43
N ALA A 252 24.06 1.24 -12.65
CA ALA A 252 25.42 1.28 -13.19
C ALA A 252 25.86 -0.06 -13.80
N GLN A 253 25.25 -1.17 -13.37
CA GLN A 253 25.51 -2.52 -13.88
C GLN A 253 24.50 -2.93 -14.96
N HIS A 254 23.30 -2.34 -14.95
CA HIS A 254 22.17 -2.71 -15.79
C HIS A 254 21.48 -1.49 -16.42
N SER A 255 22.28 -0.63 -17.09
CA SER A 255 21.76 0.58 -17.73
C SER A 255 20.73 0.29 -18.82
N GLU A 256 20.78 -0.90 -19.42
CA GLU A 256 19.87 -1.39 -20.45
C GLU A 256 18.44 -1.63 -19.98
N TYR A 257 18.21 -1.71 -18.66
CA TYR A 257 16.87 -1.89 -18.09
C TYR A 257 16.09 -0.57 -17.97
N VAL A 258 16.75 0.58 -18.10
CA VAL A 258 16.08 1.88 -18.00
C VAL A 258 15.26 2.13 -19.26
N HIS A 259 13.95 2.29 -19.10
CA HIS A 259 13.04 2.57 -20.20
C HIS A 259 13.21 4.01 -20.71
N ASP A 260 13.09 4.25 -22.02
CA ASP A 260 13.28 5.60 -22.59
C ASP A 260 12.23 6.62 -22.07
N ASN A 261 10.99 6.16 -21.87
CA ASN A 261 9.89 6.95 -21.32
C ASN A 261 9.67 6.73 -19.82
N ASN A 262 10.76 6.61 -19.05
CA ASN A 262 10.72 6.42 -17.60
C ASN A 262 10.25 7.69 -16.84
N ALA A 263 10.01 7.54 -15.53
CA ALA A 263 9.58 8.60 -14.63
C ALA A 263 10.73 9.15 -13.74
N MET A 264 11.97 9.22 -14.25
CA MET A 264 13.15 9.67 -13.49
C MET A 264 12.97 11.06 -12.85
N ASN A 265 12.31 11.99 -13.53
CA ASN A 265 12.05 13.33 -12.99
C ASN A 265 11.16 13.30 -11.74
N TRP A 266 10.21 12.37 -11.68
CA TRP A 266 9.37 12.16 -10.49
C TRP A 266 10.15 11.47 -9.37
N LEU A 267 10.98 10.47 -9.70
CA LEU A 267 11.84 9.77 -8.75
C LEU A 267 12.90 10.69 -8.14
N THR A 268 13.41 11.67 -8.88
CA THR A 268 14.51 12.55 -8.42
C THR A 268 14.06 13.98 -8.13
N ASP A 269 12.74 14.23 -8.07
CA ASP A 269 12.23 15.56 -7.73
C ASP A 269 12.76 16.01 -6.35
N LYS A 270 13.12 17.28 -6.31
CA LYS A 270 13.56 17.98 -5.09
C LYS A 270 12.92 19.36 -4.95
N ILE A 271 12.01 19.72 -5.86
CA ILE A 271 11.44 21.08 -5.90
C ILE A 271 10.53 21.32 -4.69
N ARG A 272 9.65 20.35 -4.38
CA ARG A 272 8.67 20.52 -3.28
C ARG A 272 9.24 20.24 -1.90
N ARG A 273 10.06 19.19 -1.78
CA ARG A 273 10.63 18.72 -0.50
C ARG A 273 12.12 18.40 -0.66
N PRO A 274 12.99 19.41 -0.84
CA PRO A 274 14.43 19.19 -1.05
C PRO A 274 15.06 18.39 0.09
N GLU A 275 14.65 18.61 1.35
CA GLU A 275 15.16 17.83 2.49
C GLU A 275 14.84 16.33 2.41
N HIS A 276 13.71 15.95 1.78
CA HIS A 276 13.41 14.53 1.58
C HIS A 276 14.39 13.92 0.59
N ASN A 277 14.61 14.62 -0.53
CA ASN A 277 15.56 14.23 -1.54
C ASN A 277 16.98 14.09 -0.97
N ASP A 278 17.44 15.09 -0.21
CA ASP A 278 18.78 15.09 0.39
C ASP A 278 18.94 13.95 1.41
N LYS A 279 17.95 13.72 2.28
CA LYS A 279 18.00 12.64 3.31
C LYS A 279 17.89 11.23 2.71
N ALA A 280 17.23 11.09 1.57
CA ALA A 280 17.16 9.85 0.79
C ALA A 280 18.21 9.80 -0.34
N ASN A 281 19.24 10.65 -0.26
CA ASN A 281 20.41 10.65 -1.14
C ASN A 281 20.10 10.72 -2.64
N GLY A 282 19.12 11.54 -3.04
CA GLY A 282 18.78 11.81 -4.44
C GLY A 282 17.38 11.33 -4.85
N TYR A 283 16.70 10.56 -4.00
CA TYR A 283 15.33 10.09 -4.25
C TYR A 283 14.28 10.98 -3.59
N SER A 284 13.26 11.36 -4.34
CA SER A 284 12.16 12.24 -3.90
C SER A 284 11.36 11.69 -2.72
N THR A 285 11.43 10.36 -2.51
CA THR A 285 10.56 9.58 -1.60
C THR A 285 9.12 9.45 -2.06
N CYS A 286 8.78 9.98 -3.24
CA CYS A 286 7.46 9.83 -3.84
C CYS A 286 7.20 8.37 -4.23
N HIS A 287 6.04 7.85 -3.89
CA HIS A 287 5.64 6.49 -4.24
C HIS A 287 4.13 6.38 -4.46
N PHE A 288 3.75 5.43 -5.32
CA PHE A 288 2.38 4.93 -5.39
C PHE A 288 2.06 4.20 -4.08
N TRP A 289 0.94 4.55 -3.44
CA TRP A 289 0.61 4.00 -2.13
C TRP A 289 0.00 2.59 -2.26
N SER A 290 0.87 1.58 -2.25
CA SER A 290 0.62 0.19 -2.65
C SER A 290 -0.42 -0.59 -1.84
N ASN A 291 -1.03 -0.03 -0.78
CA ASN A 291 -2.20 -0.67 -0.17
C ASN A 291 -3.37 -0.81 -1.15
N PHE A 292 -3.39 0.04 -2.19
CA PHE A 292 -4.15 -0.13 -3.41
C PHE A 292 -3.16 -0.26 -4.58
N GLU A 293 -3.27 -1.35 -5.32
CA GLU A 293 -2.57 -1.52 -6.59
C GLU A 293 -3.35 -2.46 -7.50
N ILE A 294 -3.49 -2.09 -8.77
CA ILE A 294 -3.95 -3.00 -9.83
C ILE A 294 -2.77 -3.20 -10.77
N GLY A 295 -2.19 -4.40 -10.82
CA GLY A 295 -0.92 -4.63 -11.53
C GLY A 295 -0.93 -5.83 -12.46
N ASP A 296 -0.16 -5.73 -13.55
CA ASP A 296 0.23 -6.85 -14.42
C ASP A 296 1.39 -7.62 -13.76
N MET A 297 1.15 -8.89 -13.46
CA MET A 297 2.13 -9.80 -12.88
C MET A 297 3.37 -9.99 -13.76
N ASP A 298 3.23 -9.80 -15.08
CA ASP A 298 4.33 -10.00 -16.01
C ASP A 298 5.43 -8.94 -15.83
N PHE A 299 5.10 -7.73 -15.34
CA PHE A 299 6.11 -6.73 -15.00
C PHE A 299 6.96 -7.19 -13.82
N TRP A 300 6.33 -7.70 -12.75
CA TRP A 300 7.06 -8.21 -11.59
C TRP A 300 7.88 -9.47 -11.91
N ARG A 301 7.42 -10.26 -12.89
CA ARG A 301 8.14 -11.44 -13.40
C ARG A 301 9.19 -11.11 -14.45
N SER A 302 9.30 -9.85 -14.87
CA SER A 302 10.27 -9.43 -15.87
C SER A 302 11.69 -9.58 -15.33
N GLN A 303 12.64 -9.83 -16.23
CA GLN A 303 14.05 -9.96 -15.85
C GLN A 303 14.58 -8.71 -15.13
N ALA A 304 14.19 -7.52 -15.61
CA ALA A 304 14.60 -6.25 -15.01
C ALA A 304 14.13 -6.12 -13.56
N TYR A 305 12.86 -6.42 -13.28
CA TYR A 305 12.33 -6.38 -11.92
C TYR A 305 12.94 -7.46 -11.02
N GLU A 306 13.06 -8.68 -11.53
CA GLU A 306 13.68 -9.80 -10.80
C GLU A 306 15.11 -9.49 -10.38
N ASP A 307 15.94 -9.00 -11.31
CA ASP A 307 17.33 -8.65 -11.02
C ASP A 307 17.42 -7.51 -10.00
N TYR A 308 16.53 -6.51 -10.13
CA TYR A 308 16.47 -5.38 -9.21
C TYR A 308 16.05 -5.81 -7.80
N PHE A 309 14.97 -6.58 -7.66
CA PHE A 309 14.55 -7.11 -6.36
C PHE A 309 15.66 -7.97 -5.74
N ASN A 310 16.28 -8.87 -6.51
CA ASN A 310 17.36 -9.72 -6.01
C ASN A 310 18.60 -8.91 -5.59
N HIS A 311 18.89 -7.79 -6.27
CA HIS A 311 19.93 -6.85 -5.85
C HIS A 311 19.59 -6.23 -4.49
N LEU A 312 18.38 -5.69 -4.33
CA LEU A 312 17.92 -5.09 -3.08
C LEU A 312 17.87 -6.11 -1.92
N ASP A 313 17.40 -7.32 -2.18
CA ASP A 313 17.29 -8.38 -1.18
C ASP A 313 18.68 -8.78 -0.64
N ARG A 314 19.69 -8.81 -1.51
CA ARG A 314 21.10 -9.02 -1.11
C ARG A 314 21.72 -7.82 -0.40
N ALA A 315 21.30 -6.60 -0.73
CA ALA A 315 21.73 -5.40 -0.01
C ALA A 315 21.21 -5.37 1.45
N GLY A 316 20.09 -6.06 1.73
CA GLY A 316 19.59 -6.30 3.07
C GLY A 316 18.80 -5.13 3.69
N GLY A 317 18.57 -4.05 2.93
CA GLY A 317 17.86 -2.86 3.43
C GLY A 317 16.39 -3.08 3.79
N PHE A 318 15.77 -4.19 3.36
CA PHE A 318 14.48 -4.62 3.90
C PHE A 318 14.52 -4.86 5.42
N PHE A 319 15.67 -5.26 5.97
CA PHE A 319 15.85 -5.56 7.39
C PHE A 319 16.74 -4.53 8.09
N TYR A 320 17.88 -4.16 7.48
CA TYR A 320 18.80 -3.19 8.09
C TYR A 320 18.25 -1.76 8.04
N GLU A 321 17.37 -1.46 7.10
CA GLU A 321 16.54 -0.25 7.09
C GLU A 321 15.06 -0.67 7.18
N ARG A 322 14.13 0.14 6.66
CA ARG A 322 12.71 -0.24 6.60
C ARG A 322 12.14 0.09 5.22
N TRP A 323 12.77 -0.51 4.20
CA TRP A 323 12.32 -0.39 2.81
C TRP A 323 10.93 -0.97 2.64
N GLY A 324 9.95 -0.12 2.39
CA GLY A 324 8.59 -0.52 2.06
C GLY A 324 8.48 -1.07 0.64
N ASP A 325 7.50 -1.91 0.38
CA ASP A 325 7.15 -2.34 -0.97
C ASP A 325 6.72 -1.17 -1.86
N ALA A 326 6.01 -0.18 -1.29
CA ALA A 326 5.55 0.99 -2.03
C ALA A 326 6.69 1.76 -2.75
N PRO A 327 7.77 2.21 -2.08
CA PRO A 327 8.89 2.85 -2.77
C PRO A 327 9.66 1.89 -3.67
N VAL A 328 9.77 0.59 -3.35
CA VAL A 328 10.46 -0.39 -4.21
C VAL A 328 9.71 -0.59 -5.53
N HIS A 329 8.40 -0.83 -5.49
CA HIS A 329 7.52 -0.92 -6.66
C HIS A 329 7.57 0.37 -7.48
N SER A 330 7.50 1.52 -6.80
CA SER A 330 7.49 2.84 -7.43
C SER A 330 8.78 3.16 -8.17
N ILE A 331 9.93 2.86 -7.57
CA ILE A 331 11.23 3.02 -8.24
C ILE A 331 11.31 2.11 -9.46
N ALA A 332 10.94 0.84 -9.33
CA ALA A 332 11.03 -0.09 -10.44
C ALA A 332 10.10 0.30 -11.60
N LEU A 333 8.83 0.63 -11.32
CA LEU A 333 7.89 1.14 -12.32
C LEU A 333 8.40 2.45 -12.95
N GLY A 334 8.94 3.34 -12.13
CA GLY A 334 9.45 4.63 -12.57
C GLY A 334 10.76 4.55 -13.35
N LEU A 335 11.46 3.40 -13.36
CA LEU A 335 12.71 3.18 -14.10
C LEU A 335 12.53 2.25 -15.30
N PHE A 336 11.82 1.14 -15.13
CA PHE A 336 11.84 0.01 -16.05
C PHE A 336 10.58 -0.11 -16.92
N GLU A 337 9.53 0.67 -16.64
CA GLU A 337 8.29 0.66 -17.42
C GLU A 337 8.09 1.98 -18.19
N ASP A 338 7.30 1.90 -19.26
CA ASP A 338 6.74 3.07 -19.92
C ASP A 338 5.75 3.78 -18.99
N SER A 339 6.07 5.02 -18.62
CA SER A 339 5.21 5.84 -17.76
C SER A 339 3.77 6.00 -18.28
N SER A 340 3.53 5.88 -19.60
CA SER A 340 2.19 5.94 -20.19
C SER A 340 1.32 4.71 -19.91
N ARG A 341 1.93 3.61 -19.46
CA ARG A 341 1.27 2.36 -19.05
C ARG A 341 0.93 2.33 -17.56
N ILE A 342 1.29 3.38 -16.82
CA ILE A 342 0.88 3.60 -15.43
C ILE A 342 -0.35 4.50 -15.43
N HIS A 343 -1.43 4.06 -14.77
CA HIS A 343 -2.74 4.71 -14.79
C HIS A 343 -3.12 5.22 -13.40
N TRP A 344 -3.63 6.45 -13.36
CA TRP A 344 -4.31 7.02 -12.19
C TRP A 344 -5.82 6.91 -12.37
#